data_AF-A0A6M5GDE3-F1
#
_entry.id   AF-A0A6M5GDE3-F1
#
_cell.length_a   1.000
_cell.length_b   1.000
_cell.length_c   1.000
_cell.angle_alpha   90.00
_cell.angle_beta   90.00
_cell.angle_gamma   90.00
#
_symmetry.space_group_name_H-M   'P 1'
#
loop_
_entity.id
_entity.type
_entity.pdbx_description
1 polymer ?
#
loop_
_entity_poly.entity_id
_entity_poly.type
_entity_poly.pdbx_seq_one_letter_code
_entity_poly.pdbx_strand_id
1 'polypeptide(L)'
;MNKRIIWAALTGLMVPYVGTLAWTGTIRGEELRYEQQKEISGRRRILLDRTSGSYYMDMEEYLPGVIARQIPVEYEPEALKAQAIIARTYICRQMEGAGNGEEIAESALDMDYLEADQLKKLWGSSRFPEYYKKLEDAVKATSGIVMTYEGKCIDPMYCRATAGMTRQGDFTHPYLQTVDCPGDVEAEGYMQMLSFSRESFVSDINSIPAGESGSRTIEASQVPDTIQIVSRDDAGYVDTVQIGSAGYTGEEVQYALGLASSCFVLEPYEDGIRAVVKGIGHGYGLSQATANEKAKEGWKAEDILGYFYKNIAFISE
;
A
#
# COMPACT_ATOMS: atom_id res chain seq x y z
N MET A 1 30.83 41.89 53.93
CA MET A 1 29.96 40.92 53.21
C MET A 1 30.65 40.53 51.91
N ASN A 2 30.99 39.26 51.73
CA ASN A 2 31.97 38.81 50.73
C ASN A 2 31.40 38.90 49.31
N LYS A 3 32.03 39.67 48.40
CA LYS A 3 31.57 39.86 47.00
C LYS A 3 31.40 38.56 46.22
N ARG A 4 32.07 37.48 46.63
CA ARG A 4 31.93 36.12 46.08
C ARG A 4 30.58 35.45 46.39
N ILE A 5 29.95 35.77 47.52
CA ILE A 5 28.67 35.17 47.94
C ILE A 5 27.50 35.79 47.18
N ILE A 6 27.59 37.10 46.86
CA ILE A 6 26.57 37.81 46.08
C ILE A 6 26.52 37.31 44.63
N TRP A 7 27.69 37.02 44.03
CA TRP A 7 27.76 36.46 42.67
C TRP A 7 27.22 35.02 42.57
N ALA A 8 27.45 34.18 43.59
CA ALA A 8 26.93 32.81 43.61
C ALA A 8 25.39 32.74 43.80
N ALA A 9 24.81 33.71 44.53
CA ALA A 9 23.36 33.81 44.69
C ALA A 9 22.65 34.31 43.42
N LEU A 10 23.27 35.22 42.66
CA LEU A 10 22.72 35.73 41.39
C LEU A 10 22.78 34.70 40.25
N THR A 11 23.83 33.88 40.17
CA THR A 11 23.89 32.78 39.20
C THR A 11 22.92 31.64 39.55
N GLY A 12 22.73 31.33 40.83
CA GLY A 12 21.78 30.31 41.28
C GLY A 12 20.30 30.63 40.99
N LEU A 13 19.92 31.91 40.93
CA LEU A 13 18.56 32.35 40.58
C LEU A 13 18.31 32.39 39.06
N MET A 14 19.35 32.60 38.25
CA MET A 14 19.22 32.69 36.80
C MET A 14 19.20 31.31 36.11
N VAL A 15 19.85 30.28 36.68
CA VAL A 15 19.87 28.92 36.09
C VAL A 15 18.47 28.29 35.97
N PRO A 16 17.61 28.27 37.02
CA PRO A 16 16.26 27.73 36.87
C PRO A 16 15.38 28.59 35.95
N TYR A 17 15.60 29.92 35.90
CA TYR A 17 14.85 30.84 35.04
C TYR A 17 15.22 30.71 33.55
N VAL A 18 16.51 30.57 33.23
CA VAL A 18 17.00 30.29 31.86
C VAL A 18 16.61 28.87 31.43
N GLY A 19 16.65 27.90 32.33
CA GLY A 19 16.16 26.54 32.06
C GLY A 19 14.65 26.51 31.79
N THR A 20 13.85 27.23 32.58
CA THR A 20 12.40 27.33 32.32
C THR A 20 12.09 28.14 31.07
N LEU A 21 12.80 29.24 30.76
CA LEU A 21 12.62 30.00 29.51
C LEU A 21 13.08 29.23 28.28
N ALA A 22 14.15 28.44 28.36
CA ALA A 22 14.59 27.57 27.28
C ALA A 22 13.60 26.41 27.07
N TRP A 23 13.11 25.80 28.14
CA TRP A 23 12.13 24.72 28.08
C TRP A 23 10.76 25.22 27.59
N THR A 24 10.21 26.28 28.20
CA THR A 24 8.92 26.87 27.79
C THR A 24 9.02 27.54 26.42
N GLY A 25 10.17 28.11 26.06
CA GLY A 25 10.42 28.65 24.71
C GLY A 25 10.52 27.56 23.65
N THR A 26 11.03 26.37 23.98
CA THR A 26 11.07 25.22 23.07
C THR A 26 9.69 24.60 22.92
N ILE A 27 8.97 24.33 24.01
CA ILE A 27 7.60 23.78 23.96
C ILE A 27 6.65 24.74 23.24
N ARG A 28 6.68 26.03 23.59
CA ARG A 28 5.84 27.03 22.94
C ARG A 28 6.28 27.29 21.50
N GLY A 29 7.56 27.09 21.18
CA GLY A 29 8.08 27.14 19.81
C GLY A 29 7.67 25.94 18.96
N GLU A 30 7.60 24.74 19.55
CA GLU A 30 7.03 23.54 18.93
C GLU A 30 5.52 23.67 18.75
N GLU A 31 4.77 24.15 19.75
CA GLU A 31 3.34 24.46 19.64
C GLU A 31 3.05 25.54 18.59
N LEU A 32 3.87 26.60 18.51
CA LEU A 32 3.70 27.64 17.50
C LEU A 32 4.05 27.14 16.09
N ARG A 33 5.08 26.30 15.93
CA ARG A 33 5.35 25.61 14.64
C ARG A 33 4.23 24.65 14.28
N TYR A 34 3.67 23.96 15.27
CA TYR A 34 2.54 23.06 15.13
C TYR A 34 1.27 23.80 14.68
N GLU A 35 0.96 24.95 15.27
CA GLU A 35 -0.16 25.80 14.85
C GLU A 35 0.09 26.45 13.48
N GLN A 36 1.31 26.92 13.19
CA GLN A 36 1.64 27.47 11.87
C GLN A 36 1.60 26.42 10.75
N GLN A 37 2.08 25.20 10.99
CA GLN A 37 1.95 24.10 10.02
C GLN A 37 0.48 23.67 9.84
N LYS A 38 -0.34 23.79 10.89
CA LYS A 38 -1.79 23.52 10.83
C LYS A 38 -2.53 24.53 9.94
N GLU A 39 -2.10 25.78 9.87
CA GLU A 39 -2.71 26.80 8.98
C GLU A 39 -2.25 26.71 7.52
N ILE A 40 -1.10 26.09 7.23
CA ILE A 40 -0.49 26.03 5.88
C ILE A 40 -0.92 24.77 5.11
N SER A 41 -1.28 23.69 5.81
CA SER A 41 -1.74 22.43 5.22
C SER A 41 -3.20 22.53 4.77
N GLY A 42 -3.55 21.96 3.62
CA GLY A 42 -4.92 21.84 3.16
C GLY A 42 -5.80 21.01 4.10
N ARG A 43 -7.07 20.82 3.71
CA ARG A 43 -8.15 20.36 4.59
C ARG A 43 -7.90 19.01 5.27
N ARG A 44 -7.08 18.14 4.66
CA ARG A 44 -6.70 16.82 5.20
C ARG A 44 -5.18 16.69 5.32
N ARG A 45 -4.73 16.14 6.45
CA ARG A 45 -3.32 16.10 6.82
C ARG A 45 -2.86 14.73 7.31
N ILE A 46 -1.62 14.38 6.99
CA ILE A 46 -0.95 13.15 7.44
C ILE A 46 0.04 13.52 8.54
N LEU A 47 -0.05 12.89 9.69
CA LEU A 47 0.96 12.97 10.75
C LEU A 47 2.06 11.96 10.43
N LEU A 48 3.21 12.44 9.96
CA LEU A 48 4.39 11.61 9.69
C LEU A 48 5.07 11.26 11.02
N ASP A 49 4.65 10.17 11.67
CA ASP A 49 5.07 9.75 13.01
C ASP A 49 6.35 8.90 13.01
N ARG A 50 7.41 9.46 12.44
CA ARG A 50 8.70 8.78 12.23
C ARG A 50 9.62 8.86 13.44
N THR A 51 10.59 7.96 13.51
CA THR A 51 11.62 7.92 14.58
C THR A 51 12.47 9.20 14.66
N SER A 52 12.62 9.93 13.56
CA SER A 52 13.33 11.22 13.49
C SER A 52 12.54 12.42 14.03
N GLY A 53 11.26 12.22 14.37
CA GLY A 53 10.33 13.27 14.81
C GLY A 53 9.02 13.23 14.03
N SER A 54 8.02 13.96 14.54
CA SER A 54 6.66 14.00 13.98
C SER A 54 6.31 15.37 13.46
N TYR A 55 5.74 15.44 12.26
CA TYR A 55 5.22 16.68 11.66
C TYR A 55 4.06 16.38 10.73
N TYR A 56 3.22 17.39 10.47
CA TYR A 56 2.12 17.26 9.52
C TYR A 56 2.55 17.59 8.11
N MET A 57 1.97 16.87 7.16
CA MET A 57 2.06 17.11 5.72
C MET A 57 0.65 17.13 5.13
N ASP A 58 0.41 17.98 4.13
CA ASP A 58 -0.83 17.98 3.39
C ASP A 58 -1.00 16.66 2.61
N MET A 59 -2.22 16.14 2.52
CA MET A 59 -2.46 14.89 1.80
C MET A 59 -2.05 14.98 0.32
N GLU A 60 -2.28 16.11 -0.36
CA GLU A 60 -1.88 16.29 -1.76
C GLU A 60 -0.36 16.40 -1.93
N GLU A 61 0.36 16.86 -0.90
CA GLU A 61 1.83 16.83 -0.87
C GLU A 61 2.38 15.43 -0.57
N TYR A 62 1.63 14.61 0.17
CA TYR A 62 2.00 13.25 0.53
C TYR A 62 1.83 12.26 -0.65
N LEU A 63 0.76 12.42 -1.42
CA LEU A 63 0.37 11.49 -2.48
C LEU A 63 1.45 11.21 -3.55
N PRO A 64 2.24 12.18 -4.06
CA PRO A 64 3.29 11.89 -5.04
C PRO A 64 4.30 10.85 -4.55
N GLY A 65 4.71 10.93 -3.28
CA GLY A 65 5.65 9.98 -2.67
C GLY A 65 5.05 8.58 -2.48
N VAL A 66 3.74 8.51 -2.25
CA VAL A 66 2.98 7.25 -2.21
C VAL A 66 2.89 6.63 -3.59
N ILE A 67 2.35 7.35 -4.59
CA ILE A 67 2.11 6.76 -5.91
C ILE A 67 3.40 6.42 -6.64
N ALA A 68 4.51 7.12 -6.35
CA ALA A 68 5.85 6.77 -6.86
C ALA A 68 6.27 5.33 -6.51
N ARG A 69 5.75 4.80 -5.40
CA ARG A 69 6.04 3.44 -4.93
C ARG A 69 5.04 2.41 -5.44
N GLN A 70 3.82 2.84 -5.76
CA GLN A 70 2.70 1.97 -6.10
C GLN A 70 2.59 1.65 -7.60
N ILE A 71 2.91 2.60 -8.47
CA ILE A 71 2.74 2.46 -9.94
C ILE A 71 4.00 2.92 -10.69
N PRO A 72 4.39 2.27 -11.81
CA PRO A 72 5.52 2.76 -12.59
C PRO A 72 5.25 4.15 -13.14
N VAL A 73 6.18 5.06 -12.91
CA VAL A 73 6.09 6.45 -13.37
C VAL A 73 6.08 6.58 -14.89
N GLU A 74 6.57 5.57 -15.62
CA GLU A 74 6.50 5.50 -17.08
C GLU A 74 5.07 5.31 -17.62
N TYR A 75 4.13 4.85 -16.79
CA TYR A 75 2.74 4.64 -17.22
C TYR A 75 2.06 5.94 -17.66
N GLU A 76 1.03 5.82 -18.48
CA GLU A 76 0.33 6.95 -19.08
C GLU A 76 -0.28 7.89 -18.01
N PRO A 77 -0.35 9.21 -18.28
CA PRO A 77 -0.86 10.18 -17.31
C PRO A 77 -2.24 9.84 -16.72
N GLU A 78 -3.16 9.30 -17.52
CA GLU A 78 -4.51 8.93 -17.05
C GLU A 78 -4.49 7.71 -16.10
N ALA A 79 -3.52 6.79 -16.26
CA ALA A 79 -3.31 5.69 -15.31
C ALA A 79 -2.71 6.19 -13.99
N LEU A 80 -1.77 7.15 -14.05
CA LEU A 80 -1.21 7.79 -12.85
C LEU A 80 -2.28 8.59 -12.08
N LYS A 81 -3.16 9.29 -12.78
CA LYS A 81 -4.32 9.97 -12.19
C LYS A 81 -5.28 8.99 -11.52
N ALA A 82 -5.56 7.85 -12.15
CA ALA A 82 -6.39 6.81 -11.54
C ALA A 82 -5.76 6.29 -10.24
N GLN A 83 -4.44 6.04 -10.22
CA GLN A 83 -3.72 5.65 -9.01
C GLN A 83 -3.76 6.74 -7.92
N ALA A 84 -3.67 8.02 -8.29
CA ALA A 84 -3.78 9.12 -7.34
C ALA A 84 -5.17 9.16 -6.67
N ILE A 85 -6.25 8.96 -7.43
CA ILE A 85 -7.62 8.88 -6.91
C ILE A 85 -7.77 7.66 -5.98
N ILE A 86 -7.21 6.51 -6.36
CA ILE A 86 -7.18 5.30 -5.52
C ILE A 86 -6.50 5.56 -4.18
N ALA A 87 -5.27 6.09 -4.20
CA ALA A 87 -4.50 6.36 -2.98
C ALA A 87 -5.22 7.38 -2.08
N ARG A 88 -5.78 8.44 -2.66
CA ARG A 88 -6.57 9.45 -1.92
C ARG A 88 -7.82 8.84 -1.28
N THR A 89 -8.56 8.04 -2.05
CA THR A 89 -9.77 7.36 -1.55
C THR A 89 -9.45 6.44 -0.38
N TYR A 90 -8.35 5.69 -0.46
CA TYR A 90 -7.90 4.82 0.62
C TYR A 90 -7.58 5.62 1.89
N ILE A 91 -6.81 6.70 1.78
CA ILE A 91 -6.48 7.57 2.93
C ILE A 91 -7.77 8.13 3.56
N CYS A 92 -8.71 8.62 2.75
CA CYS A 92 -9.97 9.16 3.24
C CYS A 92 -10.83 8.10 3.93
N ARG A 93 -10.87 6.87 3.40
CA ARG A 93 -11.52 5.74 4.07
C ARG A 93 -10.88 5.43 5.43
N GLN A 94 -9.55 5.45 5.54
CA GLN A 94 -8.87 5.20 6.82
C GLN A 94 -9.17 6.31 7.84
N MET A 95 -9.20 7.57 7.39
CA MET A 95 -9.63 8.72 8.19
C MET A 95 -11.08 8.54 8.71
N GLU A 96 -12.02 8.18 7.83
CA GLU A 96 -13.40 7.87 8.20
C GLU A 96 -13.48 6.75 9.25
N GLY A 97 -12.71 5.67 9.06
CA GLY A 97 -12.65 4.53 9.97
C GLY A 97 -12.04 4.86 11.35
N ALA A 98 -11.09 5.78 11.40
CA ALA A 98 -10.51 6.30 12.63
C ALA A 98 -11.44 7.27 13.38
N GLY A 99 -12.57 7.65 12.80
CA GLY A 99 -13.49 8.64 13.35
C GLY A 99 -12.98 10.08 13.23
N ASN A 100 -11.97 10.30 12.38
CA ASN A 100 -11.35 11.61 12.17
C ASN A 100 -11.24 11.89 10.67
N GLY A 101 -12.16 12.70 10.14
CA GLY A 101 -12.25 12.96 8.69
C GLY A 101 -11.17 13.88 8.12
N GLU A 102 -10.27 14.41 8.96
CA GLU A 102 -9.31 15.45 8.58
C GLU A 102 -7.84 15.05 8.82
N GLU A 103 -7.56 14.04 9.66
CA GLU A 103 -6.18 13.64 9.95
C GLU A 103 -6.02 12.15 10.25
N ILE A 104 -4.83 11.63 9.92
CA ILE A 104 -4.42 10.27 10.24
C ILE A 104 -2.90 10.18 10.40
N ALA A 105 -2.43 9.25 11.24
CA ALA A 105 -1.02 8.92 11.36
C ALA A 105 -0.54 8.09 10.16
N GLU A 106 0.68 8.36 9.68
CA GLU A 106 1.32 7.58 8.61
C GLU A 106 1.41 6.10 8.97
N SER A 107 1.79 5.78 10.21
CA SER A 107 1.84 4.39 10.70
C SER A 107 0.51 3.65 10.67
N ALA A 108 -0.63 4.37 10.64
CA ALA A 108 -1.96 3.78 10.56
C ALA A 108 -2.43 3.54 9.12
N LEU A 109 -1.73 4.06 8.11
CA LEU A 109 -2.09 3.89 6.71
C LEU A 109 -1.65 2.54 6.14
N ASP A 110 -0.59 1.93 6.69
CA ASP A 110 0.06 0.74 6.10
C ASP A 110 0.41 0.95 4.62
N MET A 111 0.91 2.14 4.29
CA MET A 111 1.32 2.54 2.94
C MET A 111 2.82 2.83 2.92
N ASP A 112 3.53 2.26 1.95
CA ASP A 112 4.89 2.68 1.68
C ASP A 112 4.92 4.12 1.14
N TYR A 113 5.84 4.93 1.65
CA TYR A 113 6.11 6.28 1.18
C TYR A 113 7.59 6.47 0.87
N LEU A 114 7.91 7.13 -0.24
CA LEU A 114 9.29 7.49 -0.59
C LEU A 114 9.51 9.00 -0.50
N GLU A 115 10.51 9.40 0.30
CA GLU A 115 11.00 10.77 0.32
C GLU A 115 11.78 11.12 -0.96
N ALA A 116 11.89 12.42 -1.24
CA ALA A 116 12.60 12.93 -2.42
C ALA A 116 14.02 12.37 -2.59
N ASP A 117 14.76 12.16 -1.50
CA ASP A 117 16.13 11.62 -1.57
C ASP A 117 16.16 10.11 -1.88
N GLN A 118 15.12 9.35 -1.48
CA GLN A 118 14.96 7.96 -1.89
C GLN A 118 14.57 7.88 -3.37
N LEU A 119 13.68 8.76 -3.83
CA LEU A 119 13.28 8.86 -5.24
C LEU A 119 14.45 9.25 -6.16
N LYS A 120 15.29 10.20 -5.74
CA LYS A 120 16.53 10.54 -6.48
C LYS A 120 17.49 9.36 -6.59
N LYS A 121 17.61 8.54 -5.54
CA LYS A 121 18.44 7.31 -5.58
C LYS A 121 17.84 6.28 -6.53
N LEU A 122 16.51 6.15 -6.56
CA LEU A 122 15.80 5.20 -7.39
C LEU A 122 15.88 5.54 -8.89
N TRP A 123 15.58 6.79 -9.25
CA TRP A 123 15.49 7.22 -10.65
C TRP A 123 16.77 7.85 -11.20
N GLY A 124 17.71 8.20 -10.31
CA GLY A 124 18.87 9.01 -10.64
C GLY A 124 18.53 10.50 -10.76
N SER A 125 19.53 11.35 -10.50
CA SER A 125 19.35 12.81 -10.46
C SER A 125 18.87 13.43 -11.77
N SER A 126 19.11 12.79 -12.91
CA SER A 126 18.74 13.31 -14.23
C SER A 126 17.25 13.14 -14.55
N ARG A 127 16.65 11.99 -14.19
CA ARG A 127 15.22 11.69 -14.45
C ARG A 127 14.31 12.19 -13.35
N PHE A 128 14.83 12.31 -12.12
CA PHE A 128 14.05 12.69 -10.94
C PHE A 128 13.14 13.91 -11.16
N PRO A 129 13.61 15.06 -11.71
CA PRO A 129 12.75 16.24 -11.86
C PRO A 129 11.55 16.00 -12.78
N GLU A 130 11.73 15.27 -13.87
CA GLU A 130 10.67 14.97 -14.84
C GLU A 130 9.67 13.95 -14.27
N TYR A 131 10.19 12.87 -13.68
CA TYR A 131 9.39 11.79 -13.13
C TYR A 131 8.56 12.27 -11.95
N TYR A 132 9.16 13.02 -11.02
CA TYR A 132 8.46 13.56 -9.87
C TYR A 132 7.36 14.54 -10.31
N LYS A 133 7.68 15.43 -11.26
CA LYS A 133 6.69 16.37 -11.81
C LYS A 133 5.49 15.66 -12.45
N LYS A 134 5.72 14.54 -13.16
CA LYS A 134 4.63 13.76 -13.75
C LYS A 134 3.65 13.23 -12.69
N LEU A 135 4.17 12.82 -11.53
CA LEU A 135 3.34 12.37 -10.40
C LEU A 135 2.63 13.55 -9.73
N GLU A 136 3.31 14.67 -9.50
CA GLU A 136 2.71 15.90 -8.98
C GLU A 136 1.56 16.39 -9.88
N ASP A 137 1.78 16.41 -11.20
CA ASP A 137 0.78 16.84 -12.17
C ASP A 137 -0.45 15.91 -12.16
N ALA A 138 -0.27 14.59 -11.99
CA ALA A 138 -1.36 13.63 -11.87
C ALA A 138 -2.17 13.81 -10.57
N VAL A 139 -1.48 14.00 -9.45
CA VAL A 139 -2.10 14.26 -8.14
C VAL A 139 -2.89 15.57 -8.19
N LYS A 140 -2.26 16.65 -8.65
CA LYS A 140 -2.88 17.97 -8.78
C LYS A 140 -4.08 17.98 -9.71
N ALA A 141 -4.01 17.27 -10.84
CA ALA A 141 -5.12 17.19 -11.79
C ALA A 141 -6.34 16.44 -11.25
N THR A 142 -6.18 15.67 -10.17
CA THR A 142 -7.24 14.90 -9.51
C THR A 142 -7.47 15.35 -8.07
N SER A 143 -7.01 16.55 -7.71
CA SER A 143 -7.06 17.08 -6.35
C SER A 143 -8.49 17.02 -5.80
N GLY A 144 -8.61 16.46 -4.60
CA GLY A 144 -9.90 16.29 -3.91
C GLY A 144 -10.84 15.24 -4.52
N ILE A 145 -10.51 14.57 -5.62
CA ILE A 145 -11.38 13.53 -6.20
C ILE A 145 -11.19 12.20 -5.46
N VAL A 146 -12.29 11.67 -4.92
CA VAL A 146 -12.36 10.34 -4.29
C VAL A 146 -13.53 9.51 -4.82
N MET A 147 -13.46 8.20 -4.63
CA MET A 147 -14.50 7.24 -5.02
C MET A 147 -15.33 6.82 -3.81
N THR A 148 -16.66 6.88 -3.95
CA THR A 148 -17.60 6.51 -2.89
C THR A 148 -18.61 5.47 -3.37
N TYR A 149 -19.07 4.65 -2.44
CA TYR A 149 -20.22 3.75 -2.62
C TYR A 149 -21.17 4.00 -1.45
N GLU A 150 -22.45 4.28 -1.75
CA GLU A 150 -23.45 4.66 -0.74
C GLU A 150 -23.00 5.81 0.19
N GLY A 151 -22.25 6.76 -0.38
CA GLY A 151 -21.80 7.97 0.33
C GLY A 151 -20.62 7.77 1.28
N LYS A 152 -19.96 6.60 1.27
CA LYS A 152 -18.73 6.34 2.03
C LYS A 152 -17.56 6.06 1.10
N CYS A 153 -16.34 6.44 1.49
CA CYS A 153 -15.16 6.11 0.70
C CYS A 153 -15.02 4.58 0.57
N ILE A 154 -14.82 4.11 -0.66
CA ILE A 154 -14.63 2.67 -0.91
C ILE A 154 -13.26 2.20 -0.42
N ASP A 155 -13.09 0.90 -0.24
CA ASP A 155 -11.77 0.26 -0.24
C ASP A 155 -11.29 0.05 -1.70
N PRO A 156 -10.39 0.90 -2.23
CA PRO A 156 -10.08 0.94 -3.65
C PRO A 156 -8.93 -0.01 -3.99
N MET A 157 -9.14 -1.30 -3.80
CA MET A 157 -8.12 -2.34 -4.04
C MET A 157 -7.57 -2.28 -5.47
N TYR A 158 -6.28 -2.59 -5.66
CA TYR A 158 -5.64 -2.61 -6.98
C TYR A 158 -4.47 -3.59 -7.00
N CYS A 159 -4.12 -4.11 -8.18
CA CYS A 159 -2.96 -4.97 -8.36
C CYS A 159 -2.17 -4.58 -9.61
N ARG A 160 -0.94 -5.08 -9.72
CA ARG A 160 -0.04 -4.76 -10.83
C ARG A 160 -0.54 -5.36 -12.15
N ALA A 161 -0.95 -6.62 -12.10
CA ALA A 161 -1.57 -7.36 -13.20
C ALA A 161 -2.44 -8.48 -12.63
N THR A 162 -3.59 -8.75 -13.23
CA THR A 162 -4.48 -9.87 -12.88
C THR A 162 -4.00 -11.18 -13.52
N ALA A 163 -4.67 -12.30 -13.24
CA ALA A 163 -4.49 -13.55 -13.97
C ALA A 163 -5.32 -13.61 -15.28
N GLY A 164 -5.78 -12.46 -15.81
CA GLY A 164 -6.57 -12.33 -17.03
C GLY A 164 -7.95 -11.69 -16.80
N MET A 165 -8.43 -11.66 -15.55
CA MET A 165 -9.62 -10.92 -15.11
C MET A 165 -9.52 -10.60 -13.62
N THR A 166 -10.30 -9.63 -13.16
CA THR A 166 -10.41 -9.28 -11.74
C THR A 166 -11.29 -10.26 -10.98
N ARG A 167 -11.02 -10.41 -9.68
CA ARG A 167 -11.80 -11.22 -8.74
C ARG A 167 -13.07 -10.49 -8.30
N GLN A 168 -14.10 -11.27 -8.02
CA GLN A 168 -15.36 -10.79 -7.46
C GLN A 168 -15.21 -10.46 -5.97
N GLY A 169 -15.57 -9.25 -5.57
CA GLY A 169 -15.57 -8.84 -4.16
C GLY A 169 -16.67 -9.51 -3.33
N ASP A 170 -16.46 -9.52 -2.02
CA ASP A 170 -17.43 -10.01 -1.05
C ASP A 170 -18.61 -9.02 -0.84
N PHE A 171 -19.49 -9.34 0.11
CA PHE A 171 -20.67 -8.51 0.42
C PHE A 171 -20.33 -7.12 0.99
N THR A 172 -19.10 -6.92 1.49
CA THR A 172 -18.61 -5.60 1.94
C THR A 172 -17.94 -4.81 0.82
N HIS A 173 -17.64 -5.47 -0.31
CA HIS A 173 -17.03 -4.88 -1.50
C HIS A 173 -17.90 -5.06 -2.77
N PRO A 174 -19.20 -4.65 -2.76
CA PRO A 174 -20.11 -4.88 -3.89
C PRO A 174 -19.72 -4.15 -5.18
N TYR A 175 -18.86 -3.13 -5.07
CA TYR A 175 -18.30 -2.39 -6.18
C TYR A 175 -17.11 -3.11 -6.85
N LEU A 176 -16.53 -4.13 -6.23
CA LEU A 176 -15.50 -4.97 -6.85
C LEU A 176 -16.18 -6.12 -7.59
N GLN A 177 -16.18 -6.05 -8.92
CA GLN A 177 -16.76 -7.08 -9.78
C GLN A 177 -15.72 -7.64 -10.74
N THR A 178 -16.01 -8.82 -11.29
CA THR A 178 -15.19 -9.42 -12.34
C THR A 178 -15.23 -8.61 -13.63
N VAL A 179 -14.04 -8.32 -14.13
CA VAL A 179 -13.79 -7.51 -15.32
C VAL A 179 -12.61 -8.11 -16.07
N ASP A 180 -12.78 -8.33 -17.37
CA ASP A 180 -11.74 -8.89 -18.23
C ASP A 180 -10.52 -7.96 -18.34
N CYS A 181 -9.33 -8.55 -18.23
CA CYS A 181 -8.04 -7.87 -18.32
C CYS A 181 -7.09 -8.68 -19.23
N PRO A 182 -7.46 -8.96 -20.49
CA PRO A 182 -6.75 -9.91 -21.34
C PRO A 182 -5.32 -9.48 -21.69
N GLY A 183 -5.05 -8.17 -21.73
CA GLY A 183 -3.71 -7.62 -22.00
C GLY A 183 -2.72 -7.79 -20.85
N ASP A 184 -3.19 -8.12 -19.64
CA ASP A 184 -2.32 -8.31 -18.48
C ASP A 184 -1.26 -9.40 -18.67
N VAL A 185 -1.48 -10.34 -19.60
CA VAL A 185 -0.50 -11.37 -20.00
C VAL A 185 0.82 -10.78 -20.53
N GLU A 186 0.79 -9.56 -21.06
CA GLU A 186 1.95 -8.84 -21.58
C GLU A 186 2.70 -8.05 -20.50
N ALA A 187 2.20 -8.03 -19.25
CA ALA A 187 2.87 -7.36 -18.16
C ALA A 187 4.22 -8.03 -17.85
N GLU A 188 5.26 -7.21 -17.61
CA GLU A 188 6.57 -7.72 -17.21
C GLU A 188 6.45 -8.52 -15.91
N GLY A 189 6.93 -9.77 -15.95
CA GLY A 189 6.84 -10.68 -14.81
C GLY A 189 5.45 -11.29 -14.59
N TYR A 190 4.53 -11.21 -15.56
CA TYR A 190 3.18 -11.77 -15.47
C TYR A 190 3.18 -13.26 -15.09
N MET A 191 4.09 -14.05 -15.67
CA MET A 191 4.25 -15.46 -15.35
C MET A 191 5.59 -15.69 -14.68
N GLN A 192 5.56 -16.32 -13.50
CA GLN A 192 6.75 -16.62 -12.71
C GLN A 192 6.83 -18.10 -12.40
N MET A 193 8.06 -18.62 -12.37
CA MET A 193 8.35 -19.97 -11.93
C MET A 193 9.34 -19.92 -10.78
N LEU A 194 8.95 -20.46 -9.63
CA LEU A 194 9.80 -20.58 -8.46
C LEU A 194 9.97 -22.06 -8.13
N SER A 195 11.18 -22.48 -7.79
CA SER A 195 11.47 -23.87 -7.42
C SER A 195 12.00 -23.91 -6.00
N PHE A 196 11.53 -24.87 -5.23
CA PHE A 196 11.81 -25.05 -3.82
C PHE A 196 12.32 -26.47 -3.57
N SER A 197 13.29 -26.63 -2.67
CA SER A 197 13.54 -27.96 -2.10
C SER A 197 12.37 -28.33 -1.19
N ARG A 198 12.22 -29.62 -0.85
CA ARG A 198 11.16 -30.05 0.09
C ARG A 198 11.32 -29.36 1.43
N GLU A 199 12.56 -29.22 1.89
CA GLU A 199 12.90 -28.62 3.18
C GLU A 199 12.58 -27.13 3.20
N SER A 200 12.94 -26.37 2.15
CA SER A 200 12.61 -24.94 2.11
C SER A 200 11.10 -24.73 2.03
N PHE A 201 10.42 -25.49 1.17
CA PHE A 201 8.96 -25.42 1.04
C PHE A 201 8.26 -25.69 2.38
N VAL A 202 8.64 -26.78 3.07
CA VAL A 202 8.06 -27.14 4.38
C VAL A 202 8.38 -26.09 5.44
N SER A 203 9.60 -25.55 5.45
CA SER A 203 9.98 -24.46 6.37
C SER A 203 9.07 -23.24 6.18
N ASP A 204 8.86 -22.82 4.94
CA ASP A 204 8.04 -21.65 4.62
C ASP A 204 6.57 -21.89 4.95
N ILE A 205 6.00 -23.06 4.59
CA ILE A 205 4.61 -23.41 4.94
C ILE A 205 4.41 -23.53 6.45
N ASN A 206 5.37 -24.08 7.19
CA ASN A 206 5.30 -24.18 8.65
C ASN A 206 5.47 -22.82 9.35
N SER A 207 5.86 -21.75 8.63
CA SER A 207 5.88 -20.39 9.16
C SER A 207 4.48 -19.75 9.20
N ILE A 208 3.51 -20.32 8.48
CA ILE A 208 2.12 -19.86 8.49
C ILE A 208 1.55 -20.10 9.90
N PRO A 209 0.97 -19.08 10.56
CA PRO A 209 0.37 -19.24 11.88
C PRO A 209 -0.67 -20.35 11.96
N ALA A 210 -0.87 -20.90 13.16
CA ALA A 210 -1.88 -21.93 13.40
C ALA A 210 -3.27 -21.42 13.00
N GLY A 211 -4.05 -22.29 12.34
CA GLY A 211 -5.42 -22.00 11.98
C GLY A 211 -6.41 -22.26 13.11
N GLU A 212 -7.69 -21.99 12.85
CA GLU A 212 -8.79 -22.27 13.80
C GLU A 212 -8.85 -23.73 14.25
N SER A 213 -8.39 -24.66 13.40
CA SER A 213 -8.39 -26.11 13.67
C SER A 213 -7.10 -26.63 14.34
N GLY A 214 -6.17 -25.75 14.73
CA GLY A 214 -4.95 -26.09 15.46
C GLY A 214 -3.67 -26.03 14.61
N SER A 215 -2.63 -26.74 15.07
CA SER A 215 -1.30 -26.72 14.44
C SER A 215 -1.33 -27.26 13.02
N ARG A 216 -0.74 -26.51 12.09
CA ARG A 216 -0.67 -26.84 10.65
C ARG A 216 0.76 -27.22 10.26
N THR A 217 1.33 -28.19 10.97
CA THR A 217 2.73 -28.63 10.75
C THR A 217 2.77 -29.75 9.72
N ILE A 218 3.67 -29.62 8.74
CA ILE A 218 3.93 -30.62 7.70
C ILE A 218 5.39 -31.07 7.72
N GLU A 219 5.64 -32.28 7.22
CA GLU A 219 6.96 -32.91 7.11
C GLU A 219 7.41 -33.02 5.64
N ALA A 220 8.71 -32.95 5.38
CA ALA A 220 9.28 -33.04 4.03
C ALA A 220 8.95 -34.35 3.29
N SER A 221 8.69 -35.43 4.03
CA SER A 221 8.29 -36.72 3.45
C SER A 221 6.86 -36.72 2.89
N GLN A 222 6.03 -35.74 3.24
CA GLN A 222 4.64 -35.63 2.79
C GLN A 222 4.50 -34.84 1.48
N VAL A 223 5.50 -34.06 1.10
CA VAL A 223 5.47 -33.25 -0.13
C VAL A 223 6.33 -33.91 -1.22
N PRO A 224 5.92 -33.83 -2.49
CA PRO A 224 4.77 -33.09 -3.03
C PRO A 224 3.42 -33.85 -2.97
N ASP A 225 3.43 -35.14 -2.60
CA ASP A 225 2.29 -36.05 -2.80
C ASP A 225 1.00 -35.66 -2.08
N THR A 226 1.09 -34.88 -1.00
CA THR A 226 -0.07 -34.42 -0.22
C THR A 226 -0.57 -33.03 -0.58
N ILE A 227 0.00 -32.40 -1.62
CA ILE A 227 -0.44 -31.07 -2.09
C ILE A 227 -1.65 -31.24 -3.01
N GLN A 228 -2.77 -30.64 -2.64
CA GLN A 228 -3.98 -30.64 -3.45
C GLN A 228 -4.67 -29.28 -3.42
N ILE A 229 -4.83 -28.65 -4.59
CA ILE A 229 -5.67 -27.46 -4.73
C ILE A 229 -7.13 -27.91 -4.65
N VAL A 230 -7.83 -27.44 -3.61
CA VAL A 230 -9.21 -27.86 -3.30
C VAL A 230 -10.20 -27.05 -4.12
N SER A 231 -10.00 -25.74 -4.21
CA SER A 231 -10.88 -24.84 -4.95
C SER A 231 -10.13 -23.59 -5.44
N ARG A 232 -10.74 -22.95 -6.45
CA ARG A 232 -10.35 -21.65 -6.98
C ARG A 232 -11.61 -20.83 -7.16
N ASP A 233 -11.44 -19.51 -7.15
CA ASP A 233 -12.48 -18.61 -7.61
C ASP A 233 -12.60 -18.62 -9.14
N ASP A 234 -13.61 -17.91 -9.65
CA ASP A 234 -13.91 -17.83 -11.09
C ASP A 234 -12.79 -17.14 -11.89
N ALA A 235 -11.91 -16.36 -11.23
CA ALA A 235 -10.75 -15.71 -11.85
C ALA A 235 -9.48 -16.59 -11.80
N GLY A 236 -9.55 -17.77 -11.19
CA GLY A 236 -8.49 -18.77 -11.13
C GLY A 236 -7.53 -18.65 -9.94
N TYR A 237 -7.78 -17.72 -9.02
CA TYR A 237 -7.00 -17.59 -7.78
C TYR A 237 -7.37 -18.72 -6.82
N VAL A 238 -6.38 -19.28 -6.12
CA VAL A 238 -6.60 -20.40 -5.19
C VAL A 238 -7.34 -19.90 -3.96
N ASP A 239 -8.54 -20.43 -3.70
CA ASP A 239 -9.26 -20.16 -2.46
C ASP A 239 -8.76 -21.06 -1.33
N THR A 240 -8.54 -22.34 -1.65
CA THR A 240 -8.13 -23.34 -0.66
C THR A 240 -7.18 -24.35 -1.26
N VAL A 241 -6.10 -24.62 -0.53
CA VAL A 241 -5.13 -25.67 -0.81
C VAL A 241 -4.95 -26.53 0.44
N GLN A 242 -4.96 -27.84 0.23
CA GLN A 242 -4.62 -28.84 1.23
C GLN A 242 -3.14 -29.19 1.09
N ILE A 243 -2.39 -29.16 2.18
CA ILE A 243 -1.01 -29.65 2.24
C ILE A 243 -0.89 -30.53 3.49
N GLY A 244 -0.57 -31.82 3.28
CA GLY A 244 -0.68 -32.81 4.34
C GLY A 244 -2.11 -32.93 4.86
N SER A 245 -2.29 -32.81 6.17
CA SER A 245 -3.62 -32.81 6.82
C SER A 245 -4.21 -31.41 7.04
N ALA A 246 -3.49 -30.34 6.71
CA ALA A 246 -3.93 -28.97 6.94
C ALA A 246 -4.43 -28.28 5.66
N GLY A 247 -5.46 -27.45 5.82
CA GLY A 247 -5.96 -26.55 4.78
C GLY A 247 -5.45 -25.12 4.99
N TYR A 248 -5.13 -24.45 3.88
CA TYR A 248 -4.62 -23.10 3.81
C TYR A 248 -5.36 -22.31 2.73
N THR A 249 -5.44 -20.99 2.87
CA THR A 249 -5.89 -20.13 1.76
C THR A 249 -4.77 -19.97 0.73
N GLY A 250 -5.13 -19.56 -0.50
CA GLY A 250 -4.13 -19.24 -1.50
C GLY A 250 -3.23 -18.07 -1.09
N GLU A 251 -3.77 -17.08 -0.39
CA GLU A 251 -3.02 -15.92 0.10
C GLU A 251 -2.03 -16.30 1.20
N GLU A 252 -2.39 -17.20 2.13
CA GLU A 252 -1.46 -17.71 3.14
C GLU A 252 -0.25 -18.38 2.48
N VAL A 253 -0.49 -19.23 1.49
CA VAL A 253 0.59 -19.92 0.75
C VAL A 253 1.37 -18.97 -0.14
N GLN A 254 0.70 -18.02 -0.79
CA GLN A 254 1.35 -16.98 -1.58
C GLN A 254 2.36 -16.20 -0.72
N TYR A 255 1.92 -15.71 0.44
CA TYR A 255 2.77 -14.90 1.31
C TYR A 255 3.95 -15.72 1.84
N ALA A 256 3.70 -16.93 2.33
CA ALA A 256 4.72 -17.82 2.87
C ALA A 256 5.82 -18.15 1.84
N LEU A 257 5.44 -18.43 0.60
CA LEU A 257 6.37 -18.83 -0.47
C LEU A 257 6.91 -17.64 -1.29
N GLY A 258 6.50 -16.40 -0.97
CA GLY A 258 6.90 -15.21 -1.72
C GLY A 258 6.40 -15.20 -3.17
N LEU A 259 5.22 -15.77 -3.45
CA LEU A 259 4.64 -15.81 -4.79
C LEU A 259 4.07 -14.44 -5.17
N ALA A 260 4.10 -14.10 -6.46
CA ALA A 260 3.53 -12.85 -6.95
C ALA A 260 1.99 -12.77 -6.82
N SER A 261 1.28 -13.90 -6.78
CA SER A 261 -0.18 -13.95 -6.62
C SER A 261 -0.63 -15.29 -6.04
N SER A 262 -1.88 -15.37 -5.56
CA SER A 262 -2.53 -16.63 -5.20
C SER A 262 -3.06 -17.42 -6.41
N CYS A 263 -2.86 -16.94 -7.64
CA CYS A 263 -3.16 -17.70 -8.87
C CYS A 263 -1.95 -18.55 -9.27
N PHE A 264 -1.74 -19.65 -8.55
CA PHE A 264 -0.62 -20.57 -8.78
C PHE A 264 -1.05 -22.02 -9.00
N VAL A 265 -0.13 -22.82 -9.53
CA VAL A 265 -0.13 -24.29 -9.47
C VAL A 265 1.15 -24.72 -8.78
N LEU A 266 1.08 -25.77 -7.94
CA LEU A 266 2.23 -26.40 -7.32
C LEU A 266 2.39 -27.80 -7.92
N GLU A 267 3.56 -28.09 -8.48
CA GLU A 267 3.85 -29.36 -9.16
C GLU A 267 5.12 -30.01 -8.59
N PRO A 268 5.19 -31.35 -8.55
CA PRO A 268 6.45 -32.05 -8.36
C PRO A 268 7.47 -31.60 -9.42
N TYR A 269 8.67 -31.22 -8.99
CA TYR A 269 9.75 -30.85 -9.90
C TYR A 269 11.09 -31.29 -9.33
N GLU A 270 11.79 -32.16 -10.06
CA GLU A 270 12.98 -32.86 -9.56
C GLU A 270 12.68 -33.54 -8.21
N ASP A 271 13.49 -33.28 -7.19
CA ASP A 271 13.27 -33.76 -5.83
C ASP A 271 12.42 -32.78 -4.99
N GLY A 272 11.90 -31.71 -5.56
CA GLY A 272 11.21 -30.62 -4.85
C GLY A 272 9.85 -30.23 -5.43
N ILE A 273 9.50 -28.95 -5.25
CA ILE A 273 8.23 -28.37 -5.68
C ILE A 273 8.52 -27.18 -6.59
N ARG A 274 7.79 -27.07 -7.70
CA ARG A 274 7.77 -25.88 -8.54
C ARG A 274 6.41 -25.18 -8.44
N ALA A 275 6.42 -23.89 -8.15
CA ALA A 275 5.27 -23.02 -8.27
C ALA A 275 5.26 -22.36 -9.65
N VAL A 276 4.15 -22.48 -10.38
CA VAL A 276 3.87 -21.71 -11.61
C VAL A 276 2.78 -20.70 -11.28
N VAL A 277 3.11 -19.41 -11.33
CA VAL A 277 2.26 -18.31 -10.87
C VAL A 277 1.86 -17.42 -12.04
N LYS A 278 0.62 -16.94 -12.07
CA LYS A 278 0.11 -15.97 -13.05
C LYS A 278 -0.40 -14.70 -12.37
N GLY A 279 -0.19 -13.56 -13.00
CA GLY A 279 -0.58 -12.27 -12.44
C GLY A 279 0.31 -11.85 -11.26
N ILE A 280 0.12 -10.61 -10.83
CA ILE A 280 0.93 -9.92 -9.83
C ILE A 280 0.01 -9.12 -8.91
N GLY A 281 -0.15 -9.62 -7.69
CA GLY A 281 -1.02 -9.08 -6.64
C GLY A 281 -2.30 -9.88 -6.45
N HIS A 282 -3.18 -9.36 -5.60
CA HIS A 282 -4.36 -10.09 -5.11
C HIS A 282 -5.51 -10.23 -6.12
N GLY A 283 -5.48 -9.50 -7.24
CA GLY A 283 -6.46 -9.62 -8.34
C GLY A 283 -7.80 -8.89 -8.16
N TYR A 284 -7.96 -8.07 -7.12
CA TYR A 284 -9.20 -7.32 -6.87
C TYR A 284 -9.08 -5.87 -7.38
N GLY A 285 -10.20 -5.32 -7.86
CA GLY A 285 -10.28 -3.91 -8.27
C GLY A 285 -9.44 -3.59 -9.50
N LEU A 286 -8.67 -2.50 -9.47
CA LEU A 286 -7.97 -2.01 -10.67
C LEU A 286 -6.72 -2.85 -11.00
N SER A 287 -6.63 -3.31 -12.25
CA SER A 287 -5.37 -3.78 -12.83
C SER A 287 -4.57 -2.60 -13.38
N GLN A 288 -3.36 -2.35 -12.87
CA GLN A 288 -2.51 -1.26 -13.32
C GLN A 288 -2.06 -1.45 -14.78
N ALA A 289 -1.79 -2.69 -15.20
CA ALA A 289 -1.42 -3.00 -16.59
C ALA A 289 -2.57 -2.65 -17.55
N THR A 290 -3.77 -3.19 -17.32
CA THR A 290 -4.96 -2.85 -18.13
C THR A 290 -5.34 -1.37 -18.03
N ALA A 291 -5.19 -0.71 -16.87
CA ALA A 291 -5.41 0.72 -16.73
C ALA A 291 -4.48 1.54 -17.65
N ASN A 292 -3.21 1.14 -17.74
CA ASN A 292 -2.24 1.75 -18.63
C ASN A 292 -2.57 1.50 -20.11
N GLU A 293 -3.07 0.32 -20.47
CA GLU A 293 -3.55 0.04 -21.84
C GLU A 293 -4.73 0.94 -22.21
N LYS A 294 -5.74 1.03 -21.35
CA LYS A 294 -6.90 1.91 -21.57
C LYS A 294 -6.51 3.37 -21.68
N ALA A 295 -5.55 3.82 -20.87
CA ALA A 295 -5.02 5.17 -20.97
C ALA A 295 -4.33 5.42 -22.33
N LYS A 296 -3.62 4.44 -22.89
CA LYS A 296 -3.06 4.51 -24.26
C LYS A 296 -4.15 4.57 -25.34
N GLU A 297 -5.29 3.94 -25.08
CA GLU A 297 -6.49 4.03 -25.93
C GLU A 297 -7.24 5.38 -25.76
N GLY A 298 -6.78 6.25 -24.86
CA GLY A 298 -7.32 7.60 -24.67
C GLY A 298 -8.40 7.72 -23.58
N TRP A 299 -8.65 6.65 -22.80
CA TRP A 299 -9.60 6.69 -21.69
C TRP A 299 -9.14 7.67 -20.60
N LYS A 300 -10.10 8.34 -19.95
CA LYS A 300 -9.83 9.20 -18.80
C LYS A 300 -9.77 8.40 -17.51
N ALA A 301 -9.09 8.95 -16.51
CA ALA A 301 -8.95 8.32 -15.20
C ALA A 301 -10.30 7.84 -14.62
N GLU A 302 -11.34 8.67 -14.71
CA GLU A 302 -12.68 8.36 -14.22
C GLU A 302 -13.34 7.23 -15.01
N ASP A 303 -13.13 7.16 -16.33
CA ASP A 303 -13.63 6.07 -17.18
C ASP A 303 -12.91 4.75 -16.85
N ILE A 304 -11.59 4.81 -16.63
CA ILE A 304 -10.78 3.66 -16.20
C ILE A 304 -11.26 3.16 -14.84
N LEU A 305 -11.46 4.05 -13.87
CA LEU A 305 -11.94 3.69 -12.55
C LEU A 305 -13.37 3.14 -12.60
N GLY A 306 -14.28 3.75 -13.36
CA GLY A 306 -15.65 3.24 -13.55
C GLY A 306 -15.71 1.90 -14.31
N TYR A 307 -14.65 1.55 -15.05
CA TYR A 307 -14.51 0.22 -15.63
C TYR A 307 -14.24 -0.85 -14.57
N PHE A 308 -13.41 -0.57 -13.56
CA PHE A 308 -13.02 -1.53 -12.52
C PHE A 308 -13.94 -1.54 -11.29
N TYR A 309 -14.43 -0.37 -10.88
CA TYR A 309 -15.26 -0.21 -9.69
C TYR A 309 -16.69 0.13 -10.11
N LYS A 310 -17.65 -0.74 -9.76
CA LYS A 310 -19.04 -0.62 -10.20
C LYS A 310 -19.88 0.19 -9.23
N ASN A 311 -20.84 0.94 -9.77
CA ASN A 311 -21.82 1.71 -8.99
C ASN A 311 -21.19 2.70 -8.00
N ILE A 312 -19.96 3.15 -8.28
CA ILE A 312 -19.30 4.19 -7.51
C ILE A 312 -19.75 5.58 -7.97
N ALA A 313 -19.58 6.56 -7.09
CA ALA A 313 -19.68 7.97 -7.41
C ALA A 313 -18.35 8.67 -7.13
N PHE A 314 -17.95 9.56 -8.03
CA PHE A 314 -16.85 10.49 -7.79
C PHE A 314 -17.37 11.71 -7.06
N ILE A 315 -16.73 12.06 -5.95
CA ILE A 315 -17.00 13.32 -5.25
C ILE A 315 -15.71 14.13 -5.20
N SER A 316 -15.86 15.45 -5.23
CA SER A 316 -14.78 16.38 -4.91
C SER A 316 -14.96 16.81 -3.46
N GLU A 317 -13.91 16.69 -2.67
CA GLU A 317 -13.90 17.01 -1.24
C GLU A 317 -13.58 18.49 -0.92
#